data_AF-A0A9Q0K4U2-F1
#
_entry.id   AF-A0A9Q0K4U2-F1
#
_cell.length_a   1.000
_cell.length_b   1.000
_cell.length_c   1.000
_cell.angle_alpha   90.00
_cell.angle_beta   90.00
_cell.angle_gamma   90.00
#
_symmetry.space_group_name_H-M   'P 1'
#
loop_
_entity.id
_entity.type
_entity.pdbx_description
1 polymer ?
#
loop_
_entity_poly.entity_id
_entity_poly.type
_entity_poly.pdbx_seq_one_letter_code
_entity_poly.pdbx_strand_id
1 'polypeptide(L)'
;MLETIIVKDNEWLKEVCVRHFNHSGWSGGLVREQRSEVDKNENIFQHSQSNPLSIINKAEKAFWEFASSHEQLKRISENHRTNNALKQMWMPPLRAPAAVRSAKMYTFRRKIQKDKDAEPSEFEESVAQALFDLETSNQELKSDLKDLYINSAVQIDVSGNRKAVVVHVPYRLRKAFRKIHVRLVRELEKKFSGKEVIVIATRRILRPPKKGSAVQRPRSRTLTAVHDAMLEDVVYPAEIVGKRVRYRLDGSKIIKIYLDPKERNNTEYKLETFAGVYRKLSGKDVVFEFPITEA
;
A
#
# COMPACT_ATOMS: atom_id res chain seq x y z
N MET A 1 52.25 -36.44 1.41
CA MET A 1 51.49 -35.57 2.32
C MET A 1 50.02 -35.90 2.14
N LEU A 2 49.51 -36.78 2.98
CA LEU A 2 48.17 -37.36 2.91
C LEU A 2 47.31 -36.83 4.06
N GLU A 3 46.14 -36.33 3.70
CA GLU A 3 44.83 -36.59 4.30
C GLU A 3 44.53 -36.36 5.81
N THR A 4 43.59 -35.42 6.02
CA THR A 4 42.35 -35.56 6.81
C THR A 4 42.32 -35.14 8.30
N ILE A 5 41.16 -34.57 8.65
CA ILE A 5 40.42 -34.60 9.94
C ILE A 5 40.25 -33.23 10.63
N ILE A 6 38.99 -32.79 10.55
CA ILE A 6 38.29 -31.71 11.28
C ILE A 6 37.91 -32.23 12.68
N VAL A 7 37.54 -31.32 13.61
CA VAL A 7 36.68 -31.49 14.83
C VAL A 7 37.54 -31.51 16.12
N LYS A 8 37.31 -30.77 17.20
CA LYS A 8 36.29 -29.82 17.74
C LYS A 8 37.00 -29.09 18.91
N ASP A 9 36.48 -27.95 19.33
CA ASP A 9 36.25 -27.65 20.76
C ASP A 9 35.45 -26.35 20.87
N ASN A 10 34.21 -26.48 21.35
CA ASN A 10 33.37 -25.39 21.83
C ASN A 10 32.29 -26.05 22.70
N GLU A 11 32.66 -26.27 23.95
CA GLU A 11 31.78 -26.67 25.03
C GLU A 11 30.96 -25.46 25.50
N TRP A 12 29.68 -25.39 25.13
CA TRP A 12 28.67 -24.69 25.92
C TRP A 12 27.32 -25.32 25.56
N LEU A 13 26.76 -26.09 26.48
CA LEU A 13 25.32 -26.28 26.74
C LEU A 13 25.12 -27.50 27.65
N LYS A 14 24.46 -27.32 28.80
CA LYS A 14 23.17 -27.96 29.18
C LYS A 14 22.94 -27.88 30.68
N GLU A 15 21.83 -27.23 31.06
CA GLU A 15 21.06 -27.64 32.23
C GLU A 15 19.75 -28.27 31.77
N VAL A 16 19.44 -29.40 32.39
CA VAL A 16 18.35 -30.32 32.07
C VAL A 16 17.24 -30.11 33.09
N CYS A 17 16.00 -29.97 32.59
CA CYS A 17 14.78 -29.99 33.37
C CYS A 17 14.35 -31.46 33.56
N VAL A 18 14.29 -31.95 34.80
CA VAL A 18 13.74 -33.27 35.14
C VAL A 18 12.36 -33.09 35.77
N ARG A 19 11.33 -33.61 35.09
CA ARG A 19 10.03 -33.95 35.70
C ARG A 19 10.15 -35.34 36.30
N HIS A 20 9.73 -35.51 37.56
CA HIS A 20 9.39 -36.81 38.12
C HIS A 20 7.92 -36.80 38.56
N PHE A 21 7.26 -37.88 38.14
CA PHE A 21 5.87 -38.25 38.35
C PHE A 21 5.76 -38.90 39.74
N ASN A 22 4.77 -38.53 40.55
CA ASN A 22 4.42 -39.28 41.76
C ASN A 22 2.94 -39.69 41.73
N HIS A 23 2.73 -40.95 42.09
CA HIS A 23 1.47 -41.68 42.05
C HIS A 23 0.73 -41.61 43.39
N SER A 24 -0.60 -41.67 43.28
CA SER A 24 -1.59 -42.24 44.21
C SER A 24 -1.75 -41.69 45.63
N GLY A 25 -2.94 -41.12 45.86
CA GLY A 25 -3.90 -41.68 46.81
C GLY A 25 -4.06 -40.93 48.12
N TRP A 26 -5.20 -40.24 48.28
CA TRP A 26 -6.07 -40.38 49.45
C TRP A 26 -7.43 -39.71 49.23
N SER A 27 -8.39 -40.27 49.94
CA SER A 27 -9.84 -40.30 49.73
C SER A 27 -10.60 -39.40 50.70
N GLY A 28 -11.85 -39.06 50.31
CA GLY A 28 -12.89 -38.46 51.16
C GLY A 28 -13.33 -37.10 50.60
N GLY A 29 -14.55 -36.85 50.12
CA GLY A 29 -15.84 -37.47 50.39
C GLY A 29 -16.73 -36.45 51.08
N LEU A 30 -17.51 -35.67 50.32
CA LEU A 30 -18.86 -35.26 50.73
C LEU A 30 -19.68 -34.81 49.50
N VAL A 31 -20.78 -35.52 49.30
CA VAL A 31 -21.86 -35.26 48.34
C VAL A 31 -22.94 -34.42 49.04
N ARG A 32 -23.49 -33.42 48.35
CA ARG A 32 -24.90 -32.97 48.38
C ARG A 32 -25.04 -31.84 47.36
N GLU A 33 -25.66 -32.07 46.20
CA GLU A 33 -27.11 -32.11 45.97
C GLU A 33 -27.75 -30.74 46.24
N GLN A 34 -28.05 -29.96 45.19
CA GLN A 34 -29.43 -29.75 44.73
C GLN A 34 -29.49 -28.93 43.44
N ARG A 35 -30.52 -29.26 42.66
CA ARG A 35 -30.97 -28.69 41.38
C ARG A 35 -32.27 -27.93 41.68
N SER A 36 -32.63 -26.99 40.78
CA SER A 36 -33.94 -26.36 40.53
C SER A 36 -34.53 -25.34 41.52
N GLU A 37 -34.78 -24.11 41.05
CA GLU A 37 -36.11 -23.47 40.83
C GLU A 37 -35.90 -22.02 40.33
N VAL A 38 -36.32 -21.64 39.11
CA VAL A 38 -37.63 -21.11 38.68
C VAL A 38 -37.91 -19.66 39.13
N ASP A 39 -37.92 -18.78 38.12
CA ASP A 39 -38.73 -17.58 37.85
C ASP A 39 -39.38 -16.82 39.02
N LYS A 40 -39.18 -15.49 39.01
CA LYS A 40 -40.23 -14.44 39.16
C LYS A 40 -39.64 -13.02 39.16
N ASN A 41 -39.88 -12.27 38.08
CA ASN A 41 -40.67 -11.02 38.07
C ASN A 41 -40.27 -10.09 36.91
N GLU A 42 -41.01 -10.21 35.81
CA GLU A 42 -41.63 -9.06 35.12
C GLU A 42 -42.71 -8.46 36.08
N ASN A 43 -43.30 -7.28 35.98
CA ASN A 43 -43.52 -6.30 34.92
C ASN A 43 -44.22 -5.10 35.60
N ILE A 44 -43.90 -3.84 35.27
CA ILE A 44 -44.88 -2.74 35.22
C ILE A 44 -44.58 -1.86 33.99
N PHE A 45 -45.28 -2.21 32.91
CA PHE A 45 -45.82 -1.42 31.80
C PHE A 45 -46.42 -0.06 32.26
N GLN A 46 -46.57 1.04 31.50
CA GLN A 46 -47.06 1.22 30.13
C GLN A 46 -46.86 2.68 29.63
N HIS A 47 -46.57 2.79 28.33
CA HIS A 47 -46.99 3.79 27.32
C HIS A 47 -47.25 5.29 27.62
N SER A 48 -46.65 6.17 26.80
CA SER A 48 -47.41 6.86 25.72
C SER A 48 -46.47 7.51 24.69
N GLN A 49 -46.98 7.68 23.48
CA GLN A 49 -46.32 8.02 22.22
C GLN A 49 -46.09 9.53 22.04
N SER A 50 -45.09 9.92 21.24
CA SER A 50 -45.25 10.77 20.02
C SER A 50 -43.91 11.34 19.51
N ASN A 51 -43.91 11.69 18.23
CA ASN A 51 -42.78 11.81 17.30
C ASN A 51 -42.36 13.30 17.04
N PRO A 52 -41.36 13.59 16.17
CA PRO A 52 -40.40 14.71 16.27
C PRO A 52 -40.80 16.02 15.55
N LEU A 53 -39.96 17.08 15.72
CA LEU A 53 -39.97 18.42 15.08
C LEU A 53 -40.72 19.55 15.85
N SER A 54 -40.05 20.22 16.81
CA SER A 54 -40.54 21.53 17.31
C SER A 54 -39.54 22.39 18.13
N ILE A 55 -38.23 22.12 18.14
CA ILE A 55 -37.25 22.96 18.89
C ILE A 55 -36.13 23.49 17.97
N ILE A 56 -36.51 23.81 16.75
CA ILE A 56 -35.88 24.80 15.88
C ILE A 56 -37.04 25.71 15.53
N ASN A 57 -37.04 26.94 16.08
CA ASN A 57 -37.97 28.08 15.85
C ASN A 57 -38.40 28.80 17.14
N LYS A 58 -37.44 29.15 18.01
CA LYS A 58 -37.63 30.19 19.03
C LYS A 58 -36.43 31.13 19.22
N ALA A 59 -35.37 30.98 18.42
CA ALA A 59 -34.17 31.82 18.50
C ALA A 59 -33.96 32.76 17.29
N GLU A 60 -34.78 32.68 16.23
CA GLU A 60 -34.63 33.54 15.03
C GLU A 60 -35.66 34.68 14.95
N LYS A 61 -36.60 34.78 15.90
CA LYS A 61 -37.64 35.83 15.92
C LYS A 61 -37.31 37.06 16.77
N ALA A 62 -36.20 37.05 17.53
CA ALA A 62 -35.76 38.18 18.36
C ALA A 62 -34.62 39.01 17.73
N PHE A 63 -34.07 38.57 16.60
CA PHE A 63 -32.92 39.22 15.97
C PHE A 63 -33.31 40.15 14.80
N TRP A 64 -34.53 40.01 14.26
CA TRP A 64 -35.00 40.78 13.10
C TRP A 64 -36.00 41.92 13.41
N GLU A 65 -36.39 42.13 14.67
CA GLU A 65 -37.32 43.22 15.08
C GLU A 65 -36.64 44.43 15.75
N PHE A 66 -35.30 44.46 15.87
CA PHE A 66 -34.57 45.58 16.49
C PHE A 66 -33.74 46.43 15.51
N ALA A 67 -33.73 46.09 14.22
CA ALA A 67 -32.84 46.70 13.23
C ALA A 67 -33.59 47.38 12.05
N SER A 68 -34.69 48.09 12.33
CA SER A 68 -35.31 49.01 11.37
C SER A 68 -36.17 50.05 12.07
N SER A 69 -35.58 51.21 12.40
CA SER A 69 -36.21 52.54 12.23
C SER A 69 -35.26 53.67 12.70
N HIS A 70 -34.53 54.23 11.73
CA HIS A 70 -34.09 55.62 11.56
C HIS A 70 -33.85 56.59 12.76
N GLU A 71 -32.58 57.03 12.86
CA GLU A 71 -32.12 58.39 12.53
C GLU A 71 -32.57 59.61 13.37
N GLN A 72 -31.64 60.16 14.16
CA GLN A 72 -31.27 61.59 14.36
C GLN A 72 -30.37 61.65 15.62
N LEU A 73 -29.10 62.06 15.57
CA LEU A 73 -28.66 63.46 15.57
C LEU A 73 -27.16 63.55 15.15
N LYS A 74 -26.89 64.26 14.04
CA LYS A 74 -25.61 64.94 13.79
C LYS A 74 -25.63 66.32 14.47
N ARG A 75 -24.44 66.84 14.80
CA ARG A 75 -24.08 68.15 15.43
C ARG A 75 -23.92 68.01 16.94
N ILE A 76 -22.71 68.11 17.51
CA ILE A 76 -21.94 69.35 17.64
C ILE A 76 -20.44 69.10 17.38
N SER A 77 -19.83 70.06 16.68
CA SER A 77 -18.41 70.20 16.36
C SER A 77 -17.59 70.70 17.55
N GLU A 78 -16.27 70.43 17.50
CA GLU A 78 -15.18 71.31 17.97
C GLU A 78 -15.12 71.60 19.50
N ASN A 79 -14.01 71.59 20.23
CA ASN A 79 -12.65 71.92 19.87
C ASN A 79 -11.70 71.65 21.08
N HIS A 80 -10.41 71.60 20.79
CA HIS A 80 -9.23 71.76 21.67
C HIS A 80 -8.69 70.60 22.54
N ARG A 81 -7.58 70.05 22.02
CA ARG A 81 -6.23 69.95 22.64
C ARG A 81 -6.18 70.03 24.17
N THR A 82 -5.58 69.01 24.79
CA THR A 82 -4.22 69.11 25.38
C THR A 82 -3.75 67.77 25.97
N ASN A 83 -2.43 67.61 25.94
CA ASN A 83 -1.58 66.81 26.83
C ASN A 83 -1.46 65.29 26.62
N ASN A 84 -0.56 65.02 25.66
CA ASN A 84 0.62 64.17 25.83
C ASN A 84 1.09 63.95 27.29
N ALA A 85 0.84 62.75 27.83
CA ALA A 85 1.72 61.97 28.71
C ALA A 85 0.94 60.70 29.11
N LEU A 86 1.61 59.55 29.16
CA LEU A 86 1.07 58.22 29.54
C LEU A 86 0.42 57.39 28.42
N LYS A 87 1.17 57.13 27.34
CA LYS A 87 1.00 55.89 26.55
C LYS A 87 2.34 55.28 26.15
N GLN A 88 3.18 55.06 27.16
CA GLN A 88 4.32 54.15 27.12
C GLN A 88 3.90 52.86 27.86
N MET A 89 3.24 51.94 27.15
CA MET A 89 3.21 50.49 27.40
C MET A 89 2.05 49.86 26.62
N TRP A 90 2.33 49.51 25.36
CA TRP A 90 1.89 48.30 24.65
C TRP A 90 2.12 48.53 23.17
N MET A 91 3.31 48.13 22.70
CA MET A 91 3.45 47.76 21.30
C MET A 91 2.85 46.35 21.17
N PRO A 92 1.80 46.14 20.35
CA PRO A 92 1.44 44.78 19.96
C PRO A 92 2.65 44.19 19.19
N PRO A 93 3.05 42.94 19.46
CA PRO A 93 4.11 42.33 18.69
C PRO A 93 3.67 42.28 17.23
N LEU A 94 4.58 42.66 16.34
CA LEU A 94 4.46 42.49 14.89
C LEU A 94 3.78 41.15 14.61
N ARG A 95 2.60 41.24 14.00
CA ARG A 95 1.84 40.10 13.49
C ARG A 95 2.81 39.26 12.67
N ALA A 96 3.21 38.11 13.21
CA ALA A 96 3.96 37.10 12.46
C ALA A 96 3.24 36.91 11.12
N PRO A 97 3.96 36.80 9.98
CA PRO A 97 3.32 36.47 8.72
C PRO A 97 2.50 35.21 8.99
N ALA A 98 1.18 35.32 8.76
CA ALA A 98 0.26 34.21 8.86
C ALA A 98 0.95 33.02 8.21
N ALA A 99 1.16 31.95 8.98
CA ALA A 99 1.78 30.72 8.51
C ALA A 99 1.25 30.49 7.11
N VAL A 100 2.12 30.66 6.11
CA VAL A 100 1.81 30.35 4.73
C VAL A 100 1.35 28.91 4.83
N ARG A 101 0.03 28.70 4.74
CA ARG A 101 -0.56 27.38 4.60
C ARG A 101 0.24 26.80 3.46
N SER A 102 1.16 25.89 3.78
CA SER A 102 2.07 25.30 2.81
C SER A 102 1.21 24.91 1.64
N ALA A 103 1.28 25.68 0.56
CA ALA A 103 0.62 25.33 -0.67
C ALA A 103 1.23 23.97 -0.95
N LYS A 104 0.42 22.90 -0.83
CA LYS A 104 0.86 21.54 -1.11
C LYS A 104 1.30 21.57 -2.56
N MET A 105 2.58 21.87 -2.78
CA MET A 105 3.15 22.01 -4.09
C MET A 105 2.99 20.62 -4.69
N TYR A 106 2.15 20.50 -5.71
CA TYR A 106 1.92 19.25 -6.41
C TYR A 106 3.17 19.02 -7.26
N THR A 107 4.24 18.58 -6.59
CA THR A 107 5.51 18.25 -7.21
C THR A 107 5.45 16.78 -7.61
N PHE A 108 6.09 16.43 -8.73
CA PHE A 108 6.27 15.05 -9.17
C PHE A 108 6.85 14.14 -8.07
N ARG A 109 7.57 14.73 -7.09
CA ARG A 109 8.07 14.05 -5.90
C ARG A 109 6.99 13.35 -5.08
N ARG A 110 5.73 13.80 -5.10
CA ARG A 110 4.63 13.09 -4.44
C ARG A 110 4.32 11.72 -5.07
N LYS A 111 4.74 11.48 -6.31
CA LYS A 111 4.57 10.21 -7.01
C LYS A 111 5.66 9.19 -6.68
N ILE A 112 6.74 9.59 -6.02
CA ILE A 112 7.79 8.66 -5.58
C ILE A 112 7.74 8.59 -4.06
N GLN A 113 7.61 7.38 -3.52
CA GLN A 113 7.78 7.13 -2.10
C GLN A 113 8.65 5.89 -1.91
N LYS A 114 9.91 6.12 -1.56
CA LYS A 114 10.84 5.03 -1.24
C LYS A 114 10.63 4.52 0.17
N ASP A 115 10.91 3.23 0.34
CA ASP A 115 11.06 2.66 1.67
C ASP A 115 12.38 3.19 2.28
N LYS A 116 12.30 3.79 3.48
CA LYS A 116 13.42 4.39 4.25
C LYS A 116 13.94 5.77 3.79
N ASP A 117 13.09 6.58 3.14
CA ASP A 117 13.38 7.98 2.81
C ASP A 117 14.69 8.20 2.01
N ALA A 118 15.11 7.18 1.25
CA ALA A 118 16.28 7.28 0.38
C ALA A 118 16.02 8.26 -0.76
N GLU A 119 17.08 8.92 -1.24
CA GLU A 119 16.98 9.86 -2.36
C GLU A 119 16.57 9.13 -3.65
N PRO A 120 15.65 9.70 -4.46
CA PRO A 120 15.27 9.15 -5.74
C PRO A 120 16.44 9.20 -6.73
N SER A 121 16.55 8.18 -7.57
CA SER A 121 17.50 8.16 -8.69
C SER A 121 16.97 9.02 -9.83
N GLU A 122 17.86 9.61 -10.63
CA GLU A 122 17.52 10.42 -11.81
C GLU A 122 16.49 9.74 -12.73
N PHE A 123 16.65 8.42 -12.92
CA PHE A 123 15.71 7.65 -13.72
C PHE A 123 14.31 7.57 -13.09
N GLU A 124 14.23 7.43 -11.77
CA GLU A 124 12.96 7.40 -11.05
C GLU A 124 12.26 8.76 -11.09
N GLU A 125 13.03 9.85 -10.97
CA GLU A 125 12.52 11.21 -11.15
C GLU A 125 11.91 11.40 -12.54
N SER A 126 12.56 10.88 -13.60
CA SER A 126 12.01 10.94 -14.96
C SER A 126 10.67 10.18 -15.11
N VAL A 127 10.55 9.01 -14.48
CA VAL A 127 9.31 8.22 -14.48
C VAL A 127 8.21 8.92 -13.69
N ALA A 128 8.56 9.54 -12.56
CA ALA A 128 7.60 10.27 -11.74
C ALA A 128 7.11 11.56 -12.40
N GLN A 129 8.00 12.27 -13.10
CA GLN A 129 7.63 13.41 -13.92
C GLN A 129 6.64 12.98 -15.01
N ALA A 130 6.93 11.87 -15.71
CA ALA A 130 6.01 11.33 -16.72
C ALA A 130 4.64 10.99 -16.11
N LEU A 131 4.59 10.39 -14.92
CA LEU A 131 3.31 10.10 -14.23
C LEU A 131 2.55 11.37 -13.84
N PHE A 132 3.25 12.43 -13.45
CA PHE A 132 2.63 13.72 -13.11
C PHE A 132 2.09 14.44 -14.35
N ASP A 133 2.82 14.39 -15.46
CA ASP A 133 2.37 14.94 -16.74
C ASP A 133 1.11 14.21 -17.24
N LEU A 134 1.02 12.89 -17.01
CA LEU A 134 -0.17 12.10 -17.34
C LEU A 134 -1.37 12.44 -16.46
N GLU A 135 -1.16 12.73 -15.16
CA GLU A 135 -2.23 13.22 -14.27
C GLU A 135 -2.78 14.58 -14.75
N THR A 136 -1.95 15.42 -15.34
CA THR A 136 -2.32 16.76 -15.79
C THR A 136 -2.95 16.75 -17.19
N SER A 137 -2.41 15.95 -18.10
CA SER A 137 -2.82 15.92 -19.51
C SER A 137 -4.11 15.14 -19.77
N ASN A 138 -4.40 14.09 -19.01
CA ASN A 138 -5.54 13.20 -19.29
C ASN A 138 -6.58 13.22 -18.16
N GLN A 139 -7.76 13.77 -18.45
CA GLN A 139 -8.83 13.94 -17.47
C GLN A 139 -9.40 12.61 -16.94
N GLU A 140 -9.38 11.54 -17.75
CA GLU A 140 -9.91 10.23 -17.33
C GLU A 140 -8.99 9.56 -16.30
N LEU A 141 -7.68 9.61 -16.51
CA LEU A 141 -6.69 8.96 -15.64
C LEU A 141 -6.40 9.79 -14.38
N LYS A 142 -6.77 11.06 -14.36
CA LYS A 142 -6.47 11.98 -13.25
C LYS A 142 -7.03 11.50 -11.92
N SER A 143 -8.28 11.02 -11.91
CA SER A 143 -8.96 10.57 -10.68
C SER A 143 -8.24 9.38 -10.05
N ASP A 144 -7.90 8.38 -10.86
CA ASP A 144 -7.19 7.18 -10.41
C ASP A 144 -5.72 7.46 -10.07
N LEU A 145 -5.01 8.25 -10.89
CA LEU A 145 -3.58 8.52 -10.70
C LEU A 145 -3.30 9.37 -9.46
N LYS A 146 -4.23 10.22 -9.03
CA LYS A 146 -4.05 11.18 -7.93
C LYS A 146 -3.45 10.54 -6.67
N ASP A 147 -3.99 9.39 -6.27
CA ASP A 147 -3.63 8.67 -5.04
C ASP A 147 -2.55 7.61 -5.28
N LEU A 148 -2.14 7.40 -6.54
CA LEU A 148 -1.12 6.42 -6.90
C LEU A 148 0.28 7.01 -6.84
N TYR A 149 1.21 6.18 -6.35
CA TYR A 149 2.63 6.46 -6.26
C TYR A 149 3.42 5.17 -6.51
N ILE A 150 4.70 5.32 -6.82
CA ILE A 150 5.65 4.25 -7.11
C ILE A 150 6.74 4.21 -6.03
N ASN A 151 7.29 3.02 -5.78
CA ASN A 151 8.41 2.84 -4.85
C ASN A 151 9.73 3.11 -5.55
N SER A 152 9.91 2.51 -6.72
CA SER A 152 11.14 2.63 -7.51
C SER A 152 10.86 2.33 -8.97
N ALA A 153 11.80 2.68 -9.84
CA ALA A 153 11.79 2.32 -11.24
C ALA A 153 13.20 1.91 -11.65
N VAL A 154 13.31 0.80 -12.37
CA VAL A 154 14.58 0.21 -12.77
C VAL A 154 14.56 -0.04 -14.27
N GLN A 155 15.62 0.36 -14.94
CA GLN A 155 15.84 0.00 -16.34
C GLN A 155 16.60 -1.32 -16.41
N ILE A 156 16.09 -2.26 -17.21
CA ILE A 156 16.67 -3.58 -17.41
C ILE A 156 17.01 -3.77 -18.88
N ASP A 157 18.25 -4.13 -19.18
CA ASP A 157 18.63 -4.50 -20.54
C ASP A 157 18.17 -5.94 -20.84
N VAL A 158 17.44 -6.09 -21.95
CA VAL A 158 16.89 -7.35 -22.47
C VAL A 158 17.71 -7.79 -23.69
N SER A 159 17.62 -9.06 -24.09
CA SER A 159 18.20 -9.56 -25.34
C SER A 159 17.69 -8.77 -26.56
N GLY A 160 18.58 -8.54 -27.54
CA GLY A 160 18.23 -7.87 -28.80
C GLY A 160 18.25 -6.34 -28.76
N ASN A 161 19.15 -5.73 -27.99
CA ASN A 161 19.29 -4.27 -27.83
C ASN A 161 18.04 -3.53 -27.31
N ARG A 162 17.02 -4.25 -26.88
CA ARG A 162 15.81 -3.70 -26.26
C ARG A 162 16.05 -3.46 -24.78
N LYS A 163 15.45 -2.41 -24.25
CA LYS A 163 15.49 -2.09 -22.81
C LYS A 163 14.08 -2.10 -22.26
N ALA A 164 13.90 -2.68 -21.09
CA ALA A 164 12.64 -2.68 -20.37
C ALA A 164 12.68 -1.68 -19.21
N VAL A 165 11.56 -1.01 -18.94
CA VAL A 165 11.38 -0.19 -17.74
C VAL A 165 10.48 -0.95 -16.78
N VAL A 166 11.02 -1.33 -15.63
CA VAL A 166 10.29 -1.99 -14.56
C VAL A 166 9.90 -0.97 -13.51
N VAL A 167 8.61 -0.74 -13.36
CA VAL A 167 8.05 0.17 -12.35
C VAL A 167 7.59 -0.64 -11.14
N HIS A 168 8.22 -0.40 -10.00
CA HIS A 168 7.89 -1.03 -8.75
C HIS A 168 6.82 -0.24 -8.00
N VAL A 169 5.68 -0.88 -7.77
CA VAL A 169 4.49 -0.28 -7.15
C VAL A 169 4.24 -0.89 -5.77
N PRO A 170 3.79 -0.13 -4.76
CA PRO A 170 3.35 -0.70 -3.49
C PRO A 170 2.32 -1.82 -3.67
N TYR A 171 2.50 -2.95 -2.98
CA TYR A 171 1.54 -4.07 -3.03
C TYR A 171 0.09 -3.66 -2.72
N ARG A 172 -0.11 -2.66 -1.86
CA ARG A 172 -1.43 -2.11 -1.50
C ARG A 172 -2.16 -1.53 -2.71
N LEU A 173 -1.42 -0.89 -3.62
CA LEU A 173 -1.97 -0.19 -4.78
C LEU A 173 -2.03 -1.05 -6.05
N ARG A 174 -1.51 -2.30 -6.01
CA ARG A 174 -1.52 -3.24 -7.15
C ARG A 174 -2.87 -3.33 -7.85
N LYS A 175 -3.97 -3.41 -7.10
CA LYS A 175 -5.33 -3.52 -7.66
C LYS A 175 -5.74 -2.27 -8.44
N ALA A 176 -5.38 -1.08 -7.96
CA ALA A 176 -5.68 0.17 -8.64
C ALA A 176 -4.86 0.30 -9.93
N PHE A 177 -3.57 -0.03 -9.88
CA PHE A 177 -2.72 -0.08 -11.08
C PHE A 177 -3.22 -1.09 -12.12
N ARG A 178 -3.77 -2.24 -11.70
CA ARG A 178 -4.36 -3.21 -12.62
C ARG A 178 -5.57 -2.67 -13.39
N LYS A 179 -6.42 -1.85 -12.75
CA LYS A 179 -7.59 -1.24 -13.42
C LYS A 179 -7.17 -0.32 -14.57
N ILE A 180 -6.14 0.50 -14.36
CA ILE A 180 -5.69 1.49 -15.34
C ILE A 180 -4.52 1.03 -16.23
N HIS A 181 -4.03 -0.20 -16.01
CA HIS A 181 -2.76 -0.68 -16.56
C HIS A 181 -2.64 -0.54 -18.08
N VAL A 182 -3.65 -0.99 -18.83
CA VAL A 182 -3.61 -1.01 -20.29
C VAL A 182 -3.44 0.41 -20.85
N ARG A 183 -4.09 1.39 -20.21
CA ARG A 183 -4.00 2.80 -20.60
C ARG A 183 -2.67 3.40 -20.15
N LEU A 184 -2.28 3.15 -18.91
CA LEU A 184 -1.04 3.65 -18.31
C LEU A 184 0.22 3.18 -19.06
N VAL A 185 0.29 1.89 -19.39
CA VAL A 185 1.44 1.33 -20.12
C VAL A 185 1.55 1.93 -21.51
N ARG A 186 0.44 2.07 -22.25
CA ARG A 186 0.44 2.70 -23.57
C ARG A 186 0.97 4.14 -23.54
N GLU A 187 0.56 4.93 -22.55
CA GLU A 187 1.02 6.31 -22.42
C GLU A 187 2.49 6.41 -21.98
N LEU A 188 2.94 5.54 -21.07
CA LEU A 188 4.33 5.48 -20.67
C LEU A 188 5.24 4.99 -21.82
N GLU A 189 4.79 4.03 -22.63
CA GLU A 189 5.54 3.55 -23.81
C GLU A 189 5.68 4.62 -24.88
N LYS A 190 4.70 5.53 -25.04
CA LYS A 190 4.85 6.71 -25.91
C LYS A 190 5.96 7.65 -25.43
N LYS A 191 6.09 7.85 -24.10
CA LYS A 191 7.12 8.71 -23.50
C LYS A 191 8.50 8.07 -23.53
N PHE A 192 8.56 6.77 -23.29
CA PHE A 192 9.78 5.97 -23.31
C PHE A 192 9.84 5.15 -24.60
N SER A 193 9.98 5.84 -25.73
CA SER A 193 10.07 5.18 -27.03
C SER A 193 11.22 4.17 -27.07
N GLY A 194 10.97 3.01 -27.70
CA GLY A 194 11.93 1.91 -27.77
C GLY A 194 12.14 1.15 -26.45
N LYS A 195 11.38 1.47 -25.39
CA LYS A 195 11.41 0.73 -24.12
C LYS A 195 10.04 0.18 -23.78
N GLU A 196 10.00 -1.11 -23.43
CA GLU A 196 8.76 -1.76 -23.00
C GLU A 196 8.57 -1.55 -21.49
N VAL A 197 7.36 -1.17 -21.07
CA VAL A 197 7.08 -0.82 -19.66
C VAL A 197 6.32 -1.94 -18.98
N ILE A 198 6.83 -2.41 -17.84
CA ILE A 198 6.21 -3.47 -17.02
C ILE A 198 6.03 -2.98 -15.59
N VAL A 199 4.85 -3.20 -15.03
CA VAL A 199 4.49 -2.77 -13.67
C VAL A 199 4.49 -3.97 -12.73
N ILE A 200 5.31 -3.92 -11.68
CA ILE A 200 5.47 -5.04 -10.72
C ILE A 200 5.20 -4.55 -9.31
N ALA A 201 4.44 -5.33 -8.54
CA ALA A 201 4.24 -5.02 -7.13
C ALA A 201 5.49 -5.34 -6.29
N THR A 202 5.87 -4.44 -5.38
CA THR A 202 6.94 -4.69 -4.40
C THR A 202 6.47 -5.72 -3.38
N ARG A 203 7.12 -6.89 -3.39
CA ARG A 203 6.78 -8.02 -2.52
C ARG A 203 7.97 -8.34 -1.62
N ARG A 204 7.72 -8.43 -0.30
CA ARG A 204 8.76 -8.76 0.68
C ARG A 204 8.88 -10.27 0.84
N ILE A 205 10.06 -10.82 0.56
CA ILE A 205 10.41 -12.22 0.81
C ILE A 205 10.96 -12.33 2.24
N LEU A 206 10.41 -13.26 3.03
CA LEU A 206 10.93 -13.62 4.34
C LEU A 206 11.70 -14.94 4.27
N ARG A 207 12.86 -14.96 4.92
CA ARG A 207 13.67 -16.17 5.04
C ARG A 207 12.87 -17.24 5.82
N PRO A 208 13.06 -18.54 5.49
CA PRO A 208 12.52 -19.61 6.32
C PRO A 208 12.94 -19.43 7.78
N PRO A 209 12.02 -19.58 8.75
CA PRO A 209 12.37 -19.53 10.17
C PRO A 209 13.38 -20.64 10.50
N LYS A 210 14.29 -20.38 11.46
CA LYS A 210 15.23 -21.39 11.95
C LYS A 210 14.46 -22.50 12.68
N LYS A 211 14.98 -23.74 12.61
CA LYS A 211 14.39 -24.90 13.30
C LYS A 211 14.28 -24.58 14.81
N GLY A 212 13.09 -24.75 15.38
CA GLY A 212 12.82 -24.46 16.80
C GLY A 212 12.32 -23.04 17.10
N SER A 213 12.20 -22.15 16.11
CA SER A 213 11.56 -20.84 16.34
C SER A 213 10.03 -20.94 16.31
N ALA A 214 9.38 -20.29 17.28
CA ALA A 214 7.91 -20.20 17.35
C ALA A 214 7.30 -19.25 16.31
N VAL A 215 8.12 -18.38 15.70
CA VAL A 215 7.67 -17.38 14.73
C VAL A 215 7.40 -18.05 13.37
N GLN A 216 6.12 -18.22 13.04
CA GLN A 216 5.70 -18.74 11.74
C GLN A 216 5.71 -17.65 10.68
N ARG A 217 6.36 -17.92 9.53
CA ARG A 217 6.31 -17.00 8.39
C ARG A 217 4.96 -17.11 7.66
N PRO A 218 4.36 -15.99 7.23
CA PRO A 218 3.20 -16.02 6.34
C PRO A 218 3.51 -16.71 5.00
N ARG A 219 2.59 -17.55 4.51
CA ARG A 219 2.73 -18.26 3.22
C ARG A 219 2.92 -17.31 2.03
N SER A 220 2.25 -16.16 2.06
CA SER A 220 2.35 -15.11 1.03
C SER A 220 3.74 -14.45 0.94
N ARG A 221 4.58 -14.59 1.96
CA ARG A 221 5.95 -14.03 2.00
C ARG A 221 7.03 -15.09 1.78
N THR A 222 6.66 -16.25 1.25
CA THR A 222 7.61 -17.28 0.86
C THR A 222 8.19 -17.00 -0.53
N LEU A 223 9.42 -17.46 -0.78
CA LEU A 223 10.10 -17.25 -2.07
C LEU A 223 9.28 -17.80 -3.24
N THR A 224 8.70 -19.00 -3.08
CA THR A 224 7.87 -19.62 -4.13
C THR A 224 6.61 -18.81 -4.42
N ALA A 225 5.84 -18.46 -3.40
CA ALA A 225 4.60 -17.69 -3.57
C ALA A 225 4.86 -16.30 -4.16
N VAL A 226 5.95 -15.64 -3.76
CA VAL A 226 6.32 -14.33 -4.32
C VAL A 226 6.73 -14.46 -5.78
N HIS A 227 7.50 -15.48 -6.16
CA HIS A 227 7.93 -15.69 -7.54
C HIS A 227 6.76 -16.02 -8.47
N ASP A 228 5.76 -16.76 -7.99
CA ASP A 228 4.54 -17.06 -8.75
C ASP A 228 3.69 -15.81 -8.93
N ALA A 229 3.50 -15.03 -7.86
CA ALA A 229 2.74 -13.79 -7.93
C ALA A 229 3.45 -12.68 -8.71
N MET A 230 4.79 -12.73 -8.83
CA MET A 230 5.56 -11.86 -9.73
C MET A 230 5.35 -12.23 -11.20
N LEU A 231 5.25 -13.52 -11.54
CA LEU A 231 4.93 -13.94 -12.90
C LEU A 231 3.61 -13.36 -13.36
N GLU A 232 2.56 -13.45 -12.53
CA GLU A 232 1.25 -12.84 -12.80
C GLU A 232 1.31 -11.32 -13.04
N ASP A 233 2.20 -10.62 -12.35
CA ASP A 233 2.32 -9.16 -12.49
C ASP A 233 3.10 -8.78 -13.76
N VAL A 234 4.09 -9.60 -14.17
CA VAL A 234 4.87 -9.37 -15.39
C VAL A 234 4.03 -9.54 -16.67
N VAL A 235 3.15 -10.55 -16.72
CA VAL A 235 2.42 -10.90 -17.95
C VAL A 235 1.08 -10.18 -18.11
N TYR A 236 0.64 -9.41 -17.11
CA TYR A 236 -0.60 -8.64 -17.19
C TYR A 236 -0.55 -7.68 -18.40
N PRO A 237 -1.58 -7.59 -19.25
CA PRO A 237 -2.97 -8.04 -19.07
C PRO A 237 -3.26 -9.51 -19.37
N ALA A 238 -2.34 -10.27 -19.98
CA ALA A 238 -2.58 -11.67 -20.28
C ALA A 238 -2.64 -12.50 -19.00
N GLU A 239 -3.55 -13.48 -18.98
CA GLU A 239 -3.69 -14.42 -17.87
C GLU A 239 -2.90 -15.70 -18.15
N ILE A 240 -2.36 -16.30 -17.09
CA ILE A 240 -1.63 -17.57 -17.17
C ILE A 240 -2.63 -18.71 -17.13
N VAL A 241 -2.73 -19.46 -18.22
CA VAL A 241 -3.58 -20.65 -18.34
C VAL A 241 -2.91 -21.87 -17.72
N GLY A 242 -1.59 -21.99 -17.89
CA GLY A 242 -0.86 -23.17 -17.46
C GLY A 242 0.60 -22.90 -17.14
N LYS A 243 1.18 -23.76 -16.30
CA LYS A 243 2.59 -23.71 -15.93
C LYS A 243 3.16 -25.12 -15.92
N ARG A 244 4.21 -25.35 -16.70
CA ARG A 244 4.97 -26.59 -16.73
C ARG A 244 6.43 -26.32 -16.38
N VAL A 245 7.04 -27.23 -15.64
CA VAL A 245 8.48 -27.17 -15.35
C VAL A 245 9.14 -28.35 -16.02
N ARG A 246 10.01 -28.07 -16.98
CA ARG A 246 10.85 -29.08 -17.65
C ARG A 246 12.19 -29.15 -16.95
N TYR A 247 12.59 -30.36 -16.60
CA TYR A 247 13.92 -30.67 -16.09
C TYR A 247 14.75 -31.21 -17.26
N ARG A 248 15.92 -30.63 -17.49
CA ARG A 248 16.89 -31.16 -18.47
C ARG A 248 17.79 -32.20 -17.79
N LEU A 249 18.49 -33.01 -18.60
CA LEU A 249 19.47 -33.99 -18.11
C LEU A 249 20.62 -33.31 -17.34
N ASP A 250 20.97 -32.08 -17.72
CA ASP A 250 21.97 -31.26 -17.03
C ASP A 250 21.53 -30.77 -15.63
N GLY A 251 20.29 -31.09 -15.21
CA GLY A 251 19.69 -30.62 -13.95
C GLY A 251 19.12 -29.20 -14.00
N SER A 252 19.33 -28.48 -15.12
CA SER A 252 18.73 -27.16 -15.35
C SER A 252 17.21 -27.25 -15.48
N LYS A 253 16.52 -26.20 -14.99
CA LYS A 253 15.06 -26.13 -14.93
C LYS A 253 14.57 -25.02 -15.84
N ILE A 254 13.61 -25.32 -16.70
CA ILE A 254 12.95 -24.35 -17.56
C ILE A 254 11.47 -24.34 -17.25
N ILE A 255 10.94 -23.17 -16.94
CA ILE A 255 9.53 -22.99 -16.67
C ILE A 255 8.86 -22.55 -17.96
N LYS A 256 8.00 -23.41 -18.50
CA LYS A 256 7.11 -23.09 -19.62
C LYS A 256 5.80 -22.54 -19.07
N ILE A 257 5.44 -21.33 -19.48
CA ILE A 257 4.22 -20.65 -19.06
C ILE A 257 3.34 -20.50 -20.28
N TYR A 258 2.10 -20.98 -20.15
CA TYR A 258 1.08 -20.89 -21.19
C TYR A 258 0.19 -19.69 -20.89
N LEU A 259 0.14 -18.75 -21.82
CA LEU A 259 -0.72 -17.56 -21.76
C LEU A 259 -2.05 -17.82 -22.50
N ASP A 260 -3.08 -17.06 -22.16
CA ASP A 260 -4.37 -17.13 -22.87
C ASP A 260 -4.19 -16.71 -24.35
N PRO A 261 -4.56 -17.55 -25.34
CA PRO A 261 -4.46 -17.21 -26.75
C PRO A 261 -5.28 -15.97 -27.16
N LYS A 262 -6.29 -15.56 -26.39
CA LYS A 262 -7.09 -14.36 -26.69
C LYS A 262 -6.27 -13.06 -26.67
N GLU A 263 -5.28 -12.98 -25.79
CA GLU A 263 -4.43 -11.80 -25.63
C GLU A 263 -3.14 -11.86 -26.47
N ARG A 264 -3.06 -12.82 -27.40
CA ARG A 264 -1.88 -13.03 -28.26
C ARG A 264 -1.48 -11.77 -29.03
N ASN A 265 -2.44 -11.13 -29.70
CA ASN A 265 -2.17 -9.94 -30.52
C ASN A 265 -1.57 -8.78 -29.70
N ASN A 266 -1.90 -8.68 -28.41
CA ASN A 266 -1.47 -7.59 -27.54
C ASN A 266 -0.16 -7.89 -26.81
N THR A 267 0.25 -9.15 -26.67
CA THR A 267 1.36 -9.55 -25.78
C THR A 267 2.50 -10.26 -26.50
N GLU A 268 2.30 -10.74 -27.73
CA GLU A 268 3.29 -11.52 -28.49
C GLU A 268 4.61 -10.74 -28.71
N TYR A 269 4.56 -9.43 -28.92
CA TYR A 269 5.77 -8.62 -29.10
C TYR A 269 6.64 -8.46 -27.82
N LYS A 270 6.06 -8.71 -26.63
CA LYS A 270 6.71 -8.52 -25.32
C LYS A 270 7.27 -9.80 -24.68
N LEU A 271 7.08 -10.97 -25.31
CA LEU A 271 7.40 -12.27 -24.68
C LEU A 271 8.88 -12.40 -24.26
N GLU A 272 9.80 -11.93 -25.10
CA GLU A 272 11.24 -11.93 -24.79
C GLU A 272 11.57 -11.02 -23.61
N THR A 273 10.90 -9.87 -23.53
CA THR A 273 11.07 -8.89 -22.44
C THR A 273 10.54 -9.44 -21.14
N PHE A 274 9.39 -10.11 -21.13
CA PHE A 274 8.88 -10.80 -19.95
C PHE A 274 9.88 -11.83 -19.43
N ALA A 275 10.48 -12.62 -20.33
CA ALA A 275 11.47 -13.62 -19.96
C ALA A 275 12.75 -12.97 -19.40
N GLY A 276 13.25 -11.92 -20.04
CA GLY A 276 14.44 -11.18 -19.61
C GLY A 276 14.26 -10.52 -18.24
N VAL A 277 13.13 -9.83 -18.04
CA VAL A 277 12.81 -9.17 -16.76
C VAL A 277 12.65 -10.19 -15.65
N TYR A 278 11.92 -11.28 -15.89
CA TYR A 278 11.76 -12.31 -14.86
C TYR A 278 13.08 -13.01 -14.52
N ARG A 279 13.95 -13.25 -15.51
CA ARG A 279 15.29 -13.83 -15.28
C ARG A 279 16.14 -12.89 -14.42
N LYS A 280 16.11 -11.58 -14.67
CA LYS A 280 16.89 -10.60 -13.90
C LYS A 280 16.39 -10.46 -12.46
N LEU A 281 15.08 -10.49 -12.24
CA LEU A 281 14.50 -10.34 -10.91
C LEU A 281 14.58 -11.62 -10.06
N SER A 282 14.43 -12.80 -10.69
CA SER A 282 14.25 -14.06 -9.97
C SER A 282 15.40 -15.06 -10.14
N GLY A 283 16.26 -14.86 -11.14
CA GLY A 283 17.33 -15.79 -11.52
C GLY A 283 16.84 -17.09 -12.17
N LYS A 284 15.56 -17.20 -12.54
CA LYS A 284 14.97 -18.41 -13.13
C LYS A 284 14.71 -18.22 -14.62
N ASP A 285 14.96 -19.26 -15.40
CA ASP A 285 14.67 -19.28 -16.82
C ASP A 285 13.21 -19.65 -17.08
N VAL A 286 12.56 -18.79 -17.88
CA VAL A 286 11.15 -18.89 -18.24
C VAL A 286 11.00 -18.74 -19.74
N VAL A 287 10.10 -19.53 -20.31
CA VAL A 287 9.67 -19.44 -21.70
C VAL A 287 8.16 -19.27 -21.71
N PHE A 288 7.68 -18.24 -22.42
CA PHE A 288 6.25 -17.97 -22.59
C PHE A 288 5.80 -18.51 -23.95
N GLU A 289 4.72 -19.29 -23.95
CA GLU A 289 4.14 -19.91 -25.14
C GLU A 289 2.62 -19.71 -25.11
N PHE A 290 1.97 -19.70 -26.27
CA PHE A 290 0.51 -19.83 -26.35
C PHE A 290 0.17 -21.31 -26.59
N PRO A 291 -0.84 -21.87 -25.90
CA PRO A 291 -1.30 -23.21 -26.22
C PRO A 291 -1.80 -23.21 -27.66
N ILE A 292 -1.35 -24.19 -28.45
CA ILE A 292 -1.91 -24.45 -29.77
C ILE A 292 -3.26 -25.10 -29.48
N THR A 293 -4.35 -24.37 -29.70
CA THR A 293 -5.68 -24.96 -29.71
C THR A 293 -5.67 -25.98 -30.85
N GLU A 294 -5.72 -27.28 -30.52
CA GLU A 294 -6.10 -28.29 -31.50
C GLU A 294 -7.54 -27.94 -31.90
N ALA A 295 -7.67 -27.47 -33.15
CA ALA A 295 -8.94 -27.09 -33.76
C ALA A 295 -9.78 -28.31 -34.10
#